data_AF-A0A286U074-F1
#
_entry.id   AF-A0A286U074-F1
#
_cell.length_a   1.000
_cell.length_b   1.000
_cell.length_c   1.000
_cell.angle_alpha   90.00
_cell.angle_beta   90.00
_cell.angle_gamma   90.00
#
_symmetry.space_group_name_H-M   'P 1'
#
loop_
_entity.id
_entity.type
_entity.pdbx_description
1 polymer ?
#
loop_
_entity_poly.entity_id
_entity_poly.type
_entity_poly.pdbx_seq_one_letter_code
_entity_poly.pdbx_strand_id
1 'polypeptide(L)'
;MARAKKKLNIHDALSKIQECISLLPGEDDKQRISKDIHDIITELNTLKNNIYLLPDESEKHQLSQAVHTLISFLDSLNDKPHLADTIFPKVKKAGKAKISTVNFDDLRKHLEELPTDQLMSELSKHKKNTLLELCSKLNITTSSRQTKDILIDKIFKLGFANRRGYDLLSNRQS
;
A
#
# COMPACT_ATOMS: atom_id res chain seq x y z
N MET A 1 9.25 -24.63 89.34
CA MET A 1 9.93 -25.09 88.10
C MET A 1 10.42 -23.87 87.34
N ALA A 2 11.71 -23.82 87.04
CA ALA A 2 12.43 -22.63 86.59
C ALA A 2 12.08 -22.24 85.15
N ARG A 3 11.74 -20.96 84.91
CA ARG A 3 11.62 -20.38 83.57
C ARG A 3 13.02 -20.16 83.01
N ALA A 4 13.50 -21.09 82.19
CA ALA A 4 14.71 -20.90 81.41
C ALA A 4 14.48 -19.77 80.39
N LYS A 5 15.09 -18.60 80.62
CA LYS A 5 15.21 -17.54 79.61
C LYS A 5 16.01 -18.13 78.44
N LYS A 6 15.33 -18.44 77.34
CA LYS A 6 15.95 -18.78 76.05
C LYS A 6 16.91 -17.63 75.70
N LYS A 7 18.22 -17.87 75.77
CA LYS A 7 19.21 -16.96 75.18
C LYS A 7 18.85 -16.84 73.71
N LEU A 8 18.45 -15.64 73.27
CA LEU A 8 18.31 -15.31 71.86
C LEU A 8 19.64 -15.67 71.20
N ASN A 9 19.62 -16.76 70.43
CA ASN A 9 20.81 -17.26 69.78
C ASN A 9 21.09 -16.27 68.64
N ILE A 10 22.10 -15.41 68.85
CA ILE A 10 22.46 -14.31 67.95
C ILE A 10 22.67 -14.85 66.52
N HIS A 11 23.14 -16.09 66.41
CA HIS A 11 23.31 -16.79 65.15
C HIS A 11 21.99 -17.03 64.40
N ASP A 12 20.92 -17.31 65.12
CA ASP A 12 19.57 -17.58 64.59
C ASP A 12 18.91 -16.26 64.14
N ALA A 13 19.18 -15.16 64.85
CA ALA A 13 18.77 -13.82 64.43
C ALA A 13 19.56 -13.34 63.20
N LEU A 14 20.87 -13.60 63.15
CA LEU A 14 21.71 -13.26 61.99
C LEU A 14 21.32 -14.07 60.75
N SER A 15 21.01 -15.36 60.89
CA SER A 15 20.51 -16.17 59.77
C SER A 15 19.19 -15.64 59.21
N LYS A 16 18.25 -15.22 60.07
CA LYS A 16 16.99 -14.60 59.63
C LYS A 16 17.21 -13.26 58.94
N ILE A 17 18.14 -12.44 59.44
CA ILE A 17 18.48 -11.15 58.81
C ILE A 17 19.09 -11.40 57.43
N GLN A 18 19.96 -12.40 57.29
CA GLN A 18 20.59 -12.76 56.03
C GLN A 18 19.57 -13.32 55.02
N GLU A 19 18.60 -14.10 55.49
CA GLU A 19 17.47 -14.59 54.69
C GLU A 19 16.58 -13.43 54.22
N CYS A 20 16.29 -12.46 55.09
CA CYS A 20 15.56 -11.25 54.70
C CYS A 20 16.33 -10.36 53.71
N ILE A 21 17.66 -10.25 53.84
CA ILE A 21 18.50 -9.49 52.89
C ILE A 21 18.51 -10.17 51.52
N SER A 22 18.49 -11.51 51.48
CA SER A 22 18.46 -12.28 50.23
C SER A 22 17.13 -12.18 49.49
N LEU A 23 16.06 -11.76 50.17
CA LEU A 23 14.73 -11.53 49.60
C LEU A 23 14.53 -10.10 49.08
N LEU A 24 15.47 -9.19 49.33
CA LEU A 24 15.39 -7.83 48.80
C LEU A 24 15.73 -7.84 47.30
N PRO A 25 14.94 -7.15 46.47
CA PRO A 25 15.22 -7.07 45.04
C PRO A 25 16.61 -6.46 44.83
N GLY A 26 17.42 -7.14 44.02
CA GLY A 26 18.73 -6.64 43.61
C GLY A 26 18.59 -5.34 42.80
N GLU A 27 19.71 -4.66 42.55
CA GLU A 27 19.69 -3.45 41.70
C GLU A 27 19.16 -3.75 40.29
N ASP A 28 19.43 -4.94 39.76
CA ASP A 28 18.89 -5.40 38.47
C ASP A 28 17.36 -5.57 38.50
N ASP A 29 16.80 -6.11 39.59
CA ASP A 29 15.36 -6.24 39.77
C ASP A 29 14.70 -4.87 39.91
N LYS A 30 15.31 -3.95 40.66
CA LYS A 30 14.81 -2.57 40.79
C LYS A 30 14.83 -1.84 39.45
N GLN A 31 15.89 -1.99 38.66
CA GLN A 31 15.98 -1.41 37.32
C GLN A 31 14.93 -2.01 36.39
N ARG A 32 14.72 -3.32 36.44
CA ARG A 32 13.69 -4.01 35.67
C ARG A 32 12.29 -3.53 36.04
N ILE A 33 11.97 -3.46 37.34
CA ILE A 33 10.68 -2.94 37.83
C ILE A 33 10.51 -1.47 37.42
N SER A 34 11.55 -0.65 37.51
CA SER A 34 11.49 0.75 37.08
C SER A 34 11.23 0.89 35.58
N LYS A 35 11.81 0.00 34.76
CA LYS A 35 11.57 -0.05 33.33
C LYS A 35 10.13 -0.49 33.03
N ASP A 36 9.66 -1.55 33.68
CA ASP A 36 8.28 -2.05 33.51
C ASP A 36 7.25 -0.96 33.90
N ILE A 37 7.50 -0.21 34.97
CA ILE A 37 6.67 0.95 35.36
C ILE A 37 6.69 2.04 34.28
N HIS A 38 7.86 2.35 33.71
CA HIS A 38 7.97 3.34 32.64
C HIS A 38 7.21 2.92 31.38
N ASP A 39 7.31 1.65 31.00
CA ASP A 39 6.62 1.09 29.84
C ASP A 39 5.09 1.16 30.05
N ILE A 40 4.60 0.80 31.24
CA ILE A 40 3.18 0.92 31.61
C ILE A 40 2.70 2.38 31.52
N ILE A 41 3.48 3.34 32.03
CA ILE A 41 3.13 4.77 31.95
C ILE A 41 3.04 5.23 30.49
N THR A 42 3.93 4.73 29.63
CA THR A 42 3.97 5.09 28.20
C THR A 42 2.76 4.54 27.46
N GLU A 43 2.39 3.29 27.74
CA GLU A 43 1.17 2.68 27.18
C GLU A 43 -0.10 3.39 27.66
N LEU A 44 -0.18 3.74 28.95
CA LEU A 44 -1.32 4.48 29.50
C LEU A 44 -1.47 5.88 28.88
N ASN A 45 -0.36 6.58 28.63
CA ASN A 45 -0.38 7.86 27.93
C ASN A 45 -0.82 7.72 26.47
N THR A 46 -0.40 6.64 25.81
CA THR A 46 -0.83 6.33 24.44
C THR A 46 -2.33 6.06 24.40
N LEU A 47 -2.84 5.25 25.33
CA LEU A 47 -4.28 4.99 25.46
C LEU A 47 -5.06 6.28 25.73
N LYS A 48 -4.58 7.12 26.65
CA LYS A 48 -5.17 8.43 26.95
C LYS A 48 -5.25 9.31 25.70
N ASN A 49 -4.18 9.38 24.91
CA ASN A 49 -4.17 10.16 23.67
C ASN A 49 -5.12 9.58 22.62
N ASN A 50 -5.22 8.25 22.54
CA ASN A 50 -6.15 7.58 21.63
C ASN A 50 -7.62 7.78 22.01
N ILE A 51 -7.93 7.95 23.30
CA ILE A 51 -9.29 8.29 23.75
C ILE A 51 -9.72 9.66 23.20
N TYR A 52 -8.81 10.63 23.10
CA TYR A 52 -9.10 11.93 22.47
C TYR A 52 -9.26 11.87 20.95
N LEU A 53 -8.88 10.75 20.31
CA LEU A 53 -9.12 10.49 18.88
C LEU A 53 -10.44 9.77 18.64
N LEU A 54 -11.15 9.33 19.69
CA LEU A 54 -12.46 8.74 19.54
C LEU A 54 -13.46 9.84 19.19
N PRO A 55 -14.29 9.62 18.15
CA PRO A 55 -15.26 10.63 17.77
C PRO A 55 -16.25 10.86 18.91
N ASP A 56 -16.55 12.13 19.17
CA ASP A 56 -17.54 12.48 20.19
C ASP A 56 -18.96 12.05 19.75
N GLU A 57 -19.92 12.08 20.66
CA GLU A 57 -21.30 11.67 20.33
C GLU A 57 -21.94 12.57 19.25
N SER A 58 -21.49 13.81 19.09
CA SER A 58 -21.93 14.71 18.02
C SER A 58 -21.38 14.27 16.66
N GLU A 59 -20.08 13.99 16.59
CA GLU A 59 -19.36 13.51 15.41
C GLU A 59 -19.88 12.15 14.97
N LYS A 60 -20.16 11.23 15.91
CA LYS A 60 -20.82 9.95 15.61
C LYS A 60 -22.20 10.17 15.01
N HIS A 61 -22.99 11.10 15.56
CA HIS A 61 -24.32 11.39 15.04
C HIS A 61 -24.25 12.02 13.64
N GLN A 62 -23.35 12.98 13.42
CA GLN A 62 -23.11 13.61 12.12
C GLN A 62 -22.63 12.60 11.08
N LEU A 63 -21.69 11.71 11.46
CA LEU A 63 -21.22 10.65 10.60
C LEU A 63 -22.35 9.68 10.25
N SER A 64 -23.16 9.28 11.23
CA SER A 64 -24.33 8.44 11.01
C SER A 64 -25.35 9.09 10.07
N GLN A 65 -25.63 10.40 10.23
CA GLN A 65 -26.51 11.15 9.34
C GLN A 65 -25.93 11.25 7.93
N ALA A 66 -24.63 11.51 7.80
CA ALA A 66 -23.95 11.57 6.50
C ALA A 66 -23.99 10.22 5.78
N VAL A 67 -23.73 9.13 6.50
CA VAL A 67 -23.84 7.76 5.97
C VAL A 67 -25.28 7.46 5.54
N HIS A 68 -26.28 7.80 6.36
CA HIS A 68 -27.68 7.61 5.99
C HIS A 68 -28.05 8.42 4.75
N THR A 69 -27.56 9.66 4.64
CA THR A 69 -27.80 10.53 3.47
C THR A 69 -27.16 9.95 2.22
N LEU A 70 -25.95 9.40 2.31
CA LEU A 70 -25.28 8.72 1.21
C LEU A 70 -26.04 7.47 0.77
N ILE A 71 -26.52 6.65 1.71
CA ILE A 71 -27.32 5.47 1.40
C ILE A 71 -28.62 5.87 0.70
N SER A 72 -29.36 6.84 1.25
CA SER A 72 -30.60 7.33 0.64
C SER A 72 -30.36 7.96 -0.75
N PHE A 73 -29.22 8.64 -0.93
CA PHE A 73 -28.82 9.14 -2.24
C PHE A 73 -28.58 8.00 -3.23
N LEU A 74 -27.81 6.99 -2.86
CA LEU A 74 -27.55 5.82 -3.69
C LEU A 74 -28.83 5.03 -4.01
N ASP A 75 -29.73 4.89 -3.05
CA ASP A 75 -31.04 4.27 -3.27
C ASP A 75 -31.88 5.09 -4.26
N SER A 76 -31.88 6.42 -4.14
CA SER A 76 -32.59 7.29 -5.09
C SER A 76 -32.05 7.22 -6.53
N LEU A 77 -30.80 6.77 -6.71
CA LEU A 77 -30.20 6.54 -8.02
C LEU A 77 -30.71 5.23 -8.64
N ASN A 78 -31.14 4.24 -7.85
CA ASN A 78 -31.81 3.04 -8.37
C ASN A 78 -33.13 3.39 -9.05
N ASP A 79 -33.88 4.35 -8.49
CA ASP A 79 -35.14 4.85 -9.07
C ASP A 79 -34.93 5.82 -10.25
N LYS A 80 -33.70 6.33 -10.43
CA LYS A 80 -33.33 7.31 -11.46
C LYS A 80 -32.13 6.83 -12.27
N PRO A 81 -32.31 5.82 -13.16
CA PRO A 81 -31.21 5.17 -13.88
C PRO A 81 -30.40 6.13 -14.76
N HIS A 82 -31.02 7.19 -15.29
CA HIS A 82 -30.33 8.21 -16.09
C HIS A 82 -29.35 9.06 -15.26
N LEU A 83 -29.67 9.31 -13.99
CA LEU A 83 -28.81 10.06 -13.07
C LEU A 83 -27.66 9.16 -12.58
N ALA A 84 -27.95 7.88 -12.33
CA ALA A 84 -26.95 6.87 -12.00
C ALA A 84 -25.91 6.72 -13.13
N ASP A 85 -26.32 6.65 -14.39
CA ASP A 85 -25.42 6.57 -15.54
C ASP A 85 -24.56 7.84 -15.75
N THR A 86 -24.99 8.99 -15.20
CA THR A 86 -24.23 10.26 -15.25
C THR A 86 -23.18 10.34 -14.13
N ILE A 87 -23.52 9.87 -12.92
CA ILE A 87 -22.66 9.92 -11.73
C ILE A 87 -21.67 8.75 -11.73
N PHE A 88 -22.14 7.56 -12.09
CA PHE A 88 -21.34 6.35 -12.25
C PHE A 88 -21.35 5.96 -13.72
N PRO A 89 -20.63 6.71 -14.59
CA PRO A 89 -20.54 6.35 -16.00
C PRO A 89 -20.03 4.92 -16.06
N LYS A 90 -20.85 4.02 -16.64
CA LYS A 90 -20.52 2.61 -16.81
C LYS A 90 -19.16 2.55 -17.48
N VAL A 91 -18.11 2.27 -16.69
CA VAL A 91 -16.80 1.91 -17.22
C VAL A 91 -17.09 0.69 -18.07
N LYS A 92 -17.05 0.86 -19.40
CA LYS A 92 -17.19 -0.26 -20.33
C LYS A 92 -16.13 -1.26 -19.90
N LYS A 93 -16.55 -2.34 -19.24
CA LYS A 93 -15.67 -3.45 -18.91
C LYS A 93 -15.00 -3.80 -20.23
N ALA A 94 -13.69 -3.52 -20.33
CA ALA A 94 -12.92 -3.95 -21.47
C ALA A 94 -13.13 -5.46 -21.54
N GLY A 95 -13.89 -5.91 -22.56
CA GLY A 95 -14.16 -7.32 -22.74
C GLY A 95 -12.81 -8.02 -22.73
N LYS A 96 -12.63 -8.99 -21.82
CA LYS A 96 -11.36 -9.68 -21.61
C LYS A 96 -10.81 -10.07 -22.99
N ALA A 97 -9.80 -9.33 -23.44
CA ALA A 97 -9.10 -9.68 -24.66
C ALA A 97 -8.52 -11.07 -24.42
N LYS A 98 -8.70 -11.98 -25.38
CA LYS A 98 -8.03 -13.29 -25.36
C LYS A 98 -6.55 -13.00 -25.09
N ILE A 99 -6.06 -13.52 -23.96
CA ILE A 99 -4.66 -13.42 -23.53
C ILE A 99 -3.82 -13.77 -24.76
N SER A 100 -3.17 -12.78 -25.34
CA SER A 100 -2.27 -13.06 -26.43
C SER A 100 -1.07 -13.78 -25.83
N THR A 101 -0.68 -14.90 -26.41
CA THR A 101 0.49 -15.70 -25.98
C THR A 101 1.83 -14.98 -26.25
N VAL A 102 1.79 -13.69 -26.58
CA VAL A 102 2.95 -12.88 -26.89
C VAL A 102 3.46 -12.27 -25.59
N ASN A 103 4.68 -12.59 -25.19
CA ASN A 103 5.34 -11.87 -24.12
C ASN A 103 5.69 -10.45 -24.62
N PHE A 104 4.87 -9.48 -24.24
CA PHE A 104 5.05 -8.10 -24.70
C PHE A 104 6.31 -7.43 -24.15
N ASP A 105 6.86 -7.92 -23.03
CA ASP A 105 8.08 -7.33 -22.48
C ASP A 105 9.29 -7.76 -23.34
N ASP A 106 9.29 -9.00 -23.83
CA ASP A 106 10.28 -9.48 -24.81
C ASP A 106 10.10 -8.79 -26.17
N LEU A 107 8.85 -8.63 -26.63
CA LEU A 107 8.55 -7.92 -27.88
C LEU A 107 9.03 -6.46 -27.80
N ARG A 108 8.80 -5.79 -26.66
CA ARG A 108 9.25 -4.42 -26.46
C ARG A 108 10.78 -4.34 -26.50
N LYS A 109 11.49 -5.21 -25.78
CA LYS A 109 12.97 -5.24 -25.79
C LYS A 109 13.51 -5.49 -27.20
N HIS A 110 12.93 -6.45 -27.91
CA HIS A 110 13.30 -6.73 -29.30
C HIS A 110 13.13 -5.51 -30.21
N LEU A 111 12.02 -4.79 -30.07
CA LEU A 111 11.80 -3.54 -30.81
C LEU A 111 12.76 -2.42 -30.36
N GLU A 112 13.12 -2.34 -29.06
CA GLU A 112 14.10 -1.37 -28.57
C GLU A 112 15.52 -1.63 -29.12
N GLU A 113 15.87 -2.89 -29.41
CA GLU A 113 17.17 -3.30 -29.99
C GLU A 113 17.24 -3.16 -31.52
N LEU A 114 16.10 -3.19 -32.22
CA LEU A 114 16.06 -3.12 -33.68
C LEU A 114 16.38 -1.73 -34.23
N PRO A 115 17.12 -1.61 -35.35
CA PRO A 115 17.34 -0.31 -36.00
C PRO A 115 16.02 0.29 -36.50
N THR A 116 15.95 1.62 -36.52
CA THR A 116 14.71 2.36 -36.82
C THR A 116 14.11 1.98 -38.17
N ASP A 117 14.96 1.70 -39.17
CA ASP A 117 14.52 1.33 -40.53
C ASP A 117 13.82 -0.04 -40.59
N GLN A 118 14.05 -0.91 -39.61
CA GLN A 118 13.47 -2.26 -39.55
C GLN A 118 12.19 -2.32 -38.69
N LEU A 119 11.92 -1.31 -37.86
CA LEU A 119 10.78 -1.29 -36.93
C LEU A 119 9.43 -1.40 -37.65
N MET A 120 9.23 -0.65 -38.74
CA MET A 120 7.98 -0.71 -39.51
C MET A 120 7.73 -2.10 -40.08
N SER A 121 8.78 -2.74 -40.61
CA SER A 121 8.69 -4.09 -41.15
C SER A 121 8.36 -5.10 -40.05
N GLU A 122 8.96 -4.98 -38.87
CA GLU A 122 8.71 -5.92 -37.77
C GLU A 122 7.30 -5.75 -37.19
N LEU A 123 6.88 -4.51 -36.94
CA LEU A 123 5.53 -4.19 -36.47
C LEU A 123 4.45 -4.67 -37.46
N SER A 124 4.75 -4.69 -38.76
CA SER A 124 3.83 -5.21 -39.78
C SER A 124 3.55 -6.71 -39.68
N LYS A 125 4.43 -7.51 -39.06
CA LYS A 125 4.24 -8.96 -38.89
C LYS A 125 3.19 -9.31 -37.84
N HIS A 126 2.89 -8.39 -36.92
CA HIS A 126 1.98 -8.64 -35.81
C HIS A 126 0.51 -8.39 -36.16
N LYS A 127 -0.40 -9.07 -35.43
CA LYS A 127 -1.85 -8.89 -35.59
C LYS A 127 -2.30 -7.57 -34.97
N LYS A 128 -3.39 -6.98 -35.49
CA LYS A 128 -3.98 -5.73 -34.99
C LYS A 128 -4.21 -5.76 -33.46
N ASN A 129 -4.66 -6.88 -32.91
CA ASN A 129 -4.90 -7.00 -31.46
C ASN A 129 -3.61 -6.88 -30.64
N THR A 130 -2.52 -7.50 -31.10
CA THR A 130 -1.19 -7.39 -30.47
C THR A 130 -0.69 -5.95 -30.52
N LEU A 131 -0.92 -5.23 -31.62
CA LEU A 131 -0.53 -3.82 -31.74
C LEU A 131 -1.36 -2.90 -30.83
N LEU A 132 -2.67 -3.16 -30.67
CA LEU A 132 -3.51 -2.42 -29.71
C LEU A 132 -3.03 -2.63 -28.26
N GLU A 133 -2.68 -3.87 -27.91
CA GLU A 133 -2.18 -4.20 -26.58
C GLU A 133 -0.77 -3.60 -26.33
N LEU A 134 0.09 -3.59 -27.34
CA LEU A 134 1.38 -2.90 -27.30
C LEU A 134 1.21 -1.39 -27.13
N CYS A 135 0.25 -0.77 -27.81
CA CYS A 135 -0.06 0.65 -27.61
C CYS A 135 -0.46 0.95 -26.17
N SER A 136 -1.32 0.11 -25.58
CA SER A 136 -1.71 0.25 -24.17
C SER A 136 -0.51 0.15 -23.23
N LYS A 137 0.41 -0.81 -23.47
CA LYS A 137 1.64 -0.94 -22.66
C LYS A 137 2.63 0.23 -22.85
N LEU A 138 2.62 0.87 -24.02
CA LEU A 138 3.44 2.05 -24.31
C LEU A 138 2.74 3.37 -23.92
N ASN A 139 1.58 3.32 -23.24
CA ASN A 139 0.75 4.48 -22.89
C ASN A 139 0.36 5.34 -24.10
N ILE A 140 0.21 4.74 -25.29
CA ILE A 140 -0.22 5.41 -26.51
C ILE A 140 -1.74 5.34 -26.60
N THR A 141 -2.39 6.51 -26.69
CA THR A 141 -3.84 6.60 -26.85
C THR A 141 -4.28 6.05 -28.21
N THR A 142 -5.13 5.03 -28.19
CA THR A 142 -5.65 4.37 -29.40
C THR A 142 -7.14 4.10 -29.30
N SER A 143 -7.77 3.97 -30.47
CA SER A 143 -9.17 3.56 -30.59
C SER A 143 -9.25 2.24 -31.34
N SER A 144 -10.15 1.35 -30.92
CA SER A 144 -10.35 0.04 -31.57
C SER A 144 -10.76 0.14 -33.05
N ARG A 145 -11.31 1.29 -33.47
CA ARG A 145 -11.66 1.60 -34.86
C ARG A 145 -10.46 1.89 -35.76
N GLN A 146 -9.28 2.14 -35.21
CA GLN A 146 -8.08 2.44 -35.98
C GLN A 146 -7.62 1.22 -36.80
N THR A 147 -7.11 1.46 -38.01
CA THR A 147 -6.57 0.41 -38.88
C THR A 147 -5.21 -0.07 -38.37
N LYS A 148 -4.79 -1.25 -38.83
CA LYS A 148 -3.49 -1.84 -38.45
C LYS A 148 -2.35 -0.87 -38.74
N ASP A 149 -2.36 -0.23 -39.90
CA ASP A 149 -1.28 0.67 -40.34
C ASP A 149 -1.19 1.93 -39.48
N ILE A 150 -2.33 2.48 -39.04
CA ILE A 150 -2.37 3.62 -38.11
C ILE A 150 -1.75 3.25 -36.76
N LEU A 151 -1.96 2.02 -36.29
CA LEU A 151 -1.36 1.54 -35.04
C LEU A 151 0.15 1.36 -35.19
N ILE A 152 0.61 0.77 -36.30
CA ILE A 152 2.05 0.63 -36.62
C ILE A 152 2.71 2.02 -36.63
N ASP A 153 2.14 2.99 -37.36
CA ASP A 153 2.69 4.33 -37.47
C ASP A 153 2.76 5.05 -36.12
N LYS A 154 1.72 4.91 -35.28
CA LYS A 154 1.71 5.46 -33.91
C LYS A 154 2.77 4.82 -33.03
N ILE A 155 2.89 3.49 -33.04
CA ILE A 155 3.90 2.78 -32.24
C ILE A 155 5.29 3.20 -32.69
N PHE A 156 5.53 3.26 -34.00
CA PHE A 156 6.81 3.68 -34.57
C PHE A 156 7.16 5.12 -34.14
N LYS A 157 6.29 6.10 -34.41
CA LYS A 157 6.55 7.51 -34.14
C LYS A 157 6.61 7.82 -32.64
N LEU A 158 5.56 7.45 -31.91
CA LEU A 158 5.40 7.84 -30.50
C LEU A 158 6.15 6.92 -29.54
N GLY A 159 6.27 5.62 -29.88
CA GLY A 159 6.90 4.63 -29.01
C GLY A 159 8.42 4.57 -29.13
N PHE A 160 8.97 4.73 -30.34
CA PHE A 160 10.38 4.46 -30.59
C PHE A 160 11.13 5.63 -31.24
N ALA A 161 10.65 6.16 -32.36
CA ALA A 161 11.36 7.18 -33.13
C ALA A 161 11.52 8.49 -32.34
N ASN A 162 10.45 8.99 -31.72
CA ASN A 162 10.52 10.20 -30.90
C ASN A 162 11.43 9.99 -29.68
N ARG A 163 11.31 8.86 -28.99
CA ARG A 163 12.14 8.55 -27.81
C ARG A 163 13.63 8.53 -28.16
N ARG A 164 14.00 7.83 -29.23
CA ARG A 164 15.37 7.80 -29.76
C ARG A 164 15.86 9.19 -30.19
N GLY A 165 14.99 9.99 -30.80
CA GLY A 165 15.29 11.39 -31.14
C GLY A 165 15.60 12.24 -29.91
N TYR A 166 14.79 12.14 -28.86
CA TYR A 166 15.04 12.85 -27.60
C TYR A 166 16.30 12.35 -26.89
N ASP A 167 16.57 11.05 -26.88
CA ASP A 167 17.79 10.47 -26.29
C ASP A 167 19.07 10.97 -27.01
N LEU A 168 19.01 11.16 -28.33
CA LEU A 168 20.12 11.75 -29.09
C LEU A 168 20.31 13.25 -28.81
N LEU A 169 19.24 13.98 -28.48
CA LEU A 169 19.30 15.40 -28.15
C LEU A 169 19.76 15.63 -26.71
N SER A 170 19.35 14.79 -25.76
CA SER A 170 19.77 14.87 -24.36
C SER A 170 21.25 14.51 -24.17
N ASN A 171 21.74 13.47 -24.86
CA ASN A 171 23.14 13.07 -24.82
C ASN A 171 24.11 14.04 -25.53
N ARG A 172 23.59 15.03 -26.28
CA ARG A 172 24.40 16.12 -26.86
C ARG A 172 24.52 17.35 -25.95
N GLN A 173 23.82 17.36 -24.81
CA GLN A 173 23.85 18.46 -23.83
C GLN A 173 24.68 18.13 -22.58
N SER A 174 25.41 17.01 -22.60
CA SER A 174 26.39 16.55 -21.60
C SER A 174 27.76 16.39 -22.23
#